data_AF-A0A3N5HIE0-F1
#
_entry.id   AF-A0A3N5HIE0-F1
#
_cell.length_a   1.000
_cell.length_b   1.000
_cell.length_c   1.000
_cell.angle_alpha   90.00
_cell.angle_beta   90.00
_cell.angle_gamma   90.00
#
_symmetry.space_group_name_H-M   'P 1'
#
loop_
_entity.id
_entity.type
_entity.pdbx_description
1 polymer ?
#
loop_
_entity_poly.entity_id
_entity_poly.type
_entity_poly.pdbx_seq_one_letter_code
_entity_poly.pdbx_strand_id
1 'polypeptide(L)'
;MKTYQHFATVLTGLLGTDTAVRLTVPGFMPLSVEDIGQSGDGNRLISICHYGEQNGDLMRNPDMVFEIHAWADTPAAEPLSFRNDYMGLMQEIYRYDDDGKKTHVNPKLKQELTSFAKTWFQNLKDQGFLHDIAIRERLT
;
A
#
# COMPACT_ATOMS: atom_id res chain seq x y z
N MET A 1 7.02 8.03 16.10
CA MET A 1 7.26 6.77 15.34
C MET A 1 7.98 7.11 14.05
N LYS A 2 8.99 6.32 13.63
CA LYS A 2 9.66 6.55 12.33
C LYS A 2 8.66 6.30 11.19
N THR A 3 8.75 7.02 10.08
CA THR A 3 7.77 6.98 8.97
C THR A 3 7.39 5.57 8.52
N TYR A 4 8.38 4.70 8.28
CA TYR A 4 8.10 3.31 7.83
C TYR A 4 7.46 2.43 8.90
N GLN A 5 7.76 2.67 10.18
CA GLN A 5 7.09 1.96 11.27
C GLN A 5 5.61 2.36 11.32
N HIS A 6 5.30 3.63 11.08
CA HIS A 6 3.91 4.09 10.98
C HIS A 6 3.16 3.39 9.86
N PHE A 7 3.78 3.30 8.68
CA PHE A 7 3.19 2.60 7.56
C PHE A 7 2.92 1.13 7.89
N ALA A 8 3.89 0.44 8.50
CA ALA A 8 3.72 -0.95 8.92
C ALA A 8 2.56 -1.10 9.91
N THR A 9 2.48 -0.26 10.94
CA THR A 9 1.39 -0.30 11.92
C THR A 9 0.02 -0.11 11.26
N VAL A 10 -0.11 0.86 10.35
CA VAL A 10 -1.38 1.09 9.65
C VAL A 10 -1.73 -0.09 8.77
N LEU A 11 -0.83 -0.53 7.89
CA LEU A 11 -1.10 -1.61 6.93
C LEU A 11 -1.40 -2.94 7.62
N THR A 12 -0.58 -3.33 8.59
CA THR A 12 -0.78 -4.58 9.35
C THR A 12 -2.01 -4.51 10.26
N GLY A 13 -2.34 -3.33 10.82
CA GLY A 13 -3.56 -3.14 11.60
C GLY A 13 -4.82 -3.18 10.75
N LEU A 14 -4.80 -2.54 9.58
CA LEU A 14 -5.89 -2.61 8.62
C LEU A 14 -6.10 -4.04 8.12
N LEU A 15 -5.04 -4.77 7.82
CA LEU A 15 -5.17 -6.12 7.28
C LEU A 15 -5.49 -7.16 8.37
N GLY A 16 -4.95 -6.98 9.58
CA GLY A 16 -5.16 -7.91 10.70
C GLY A 16 -4.63 -9.30 10.36
N THR A 17 -5.51 -10.31 10.46
CA THR A 17 -5.22 -11.70 10.10
C THR A 17 -5.80 -12.12 8.74
N ASP A 18 -6.49 -11.20 8.07
CA ASP A 18 -7.11 -11.44 6.77
C ASP A 18 -6.05 -11.34 5.65
N THR A 19 -6.33 -11.96 4.50
CA THR A 19 -5.50 -11.81 3.29
C THR A 19 -5.93 -10.62 2.45
N ALA A 20 -7.21 -10.25 2.48
CA ALA A 20 -7.72 -9.10 1.77
C ALA A 20 -8.93 -8.51 2.48
N VAL A 21 -8.96 -7.18 2.57
CA VAL A 21 -10.08 -6.43 3.15
C VAL A 21 -10.45 -5.24 2.30
N ARG A 22 -11.74 -4.93 2.26
CA ARG A 22 -12.29 -3.72 1.70
C ARG A 22 -12.85 -2.85 2.81
N LEU A 23 -12.48 -1.58 2.80
CA LEU A 23 -12.96 -0.55 3.72
C LEU A 23 -13.81 0.43 2.93
N THR A 24 -15.01 0.70 3.42
CA THR A 24 -15.93 1.67 2.82
C THR A 24 -16.23 2.77 3.83
N VAL A 25 -16.02 4.02 3.42
CA VAL A 25 -16.48 5.21 4.14
C VAL A 25 -17.41 5.99 3.21
N PRO A 26 -18.63 6.36 3.64
CA PRO A 26 -19.56 7.12 2.81
C PRO A 26 -18.94 8.40 2.24
N GLY A 27 -19.07 8.60 0.93
CA GLY A 27 -18.54 9.79 0.23
C GLY A 27 -17.11 9.64 -0.31
N PHE A 28 -16.43 8.51 -0.04
CA PHE A 28 -15.11 8.21 -0.58
C PHE A 28 -15.11 6.92 -1.41
N MET A 29 -14.13 6.79 -2.32
CA MET A 29 -13.90 5.53 -3.02
C MET A 29 -13.50 4.44 -2.02
N PRO A 30 -13.98 3.19 -2.18
CA PRO A 30 -13.55 2.08 -1.32
C PRO A 30 -12.03 1.92 -1.33
N LEU A 31 -11.47 1.50 -0.20
CA LEU A 31 -10.06 1.24 0.00
C LEU A 31 -9.86 -0.27 0.20
N SER A 32 -9.07 -0.89 -0.66
CA SER A 32 -8.67 -2.29 -0.53
C SER A 32 -7.28 -2.36 0.09
N VAL A 33 -7.07 -3.31 0.99
CA VAL A 33 -5.75 -3.65 1.56
C VAL A 33 -5.58 -5.15 1.42
N GLU A 34 -4.49 -5.56 0.79
CA GLU A 34 -4.31 -6.94 0.33
C GLU A 34 -2.88 -7.42 0.61
N ASP A 35 -2.76 -8.63 1.17
CA ASP A 35 -1.53 -9.42 1.13
C ASP A 35 -1.37 -9.98 -0.28
N ILE A 36 -0.31 -9.57 -0.97
CA ILE A 36 -0.07 -9.96 -2.36
C ILE A 36 1.10 -10.96 -2.48
N GLY A 37 1.49 -11.59 -1.37
CA GLY A 37 2.54 -12.60 -1.33
C GLY A 37 3.86 -12.06 -0.76
N GLN A 38 4.97 -12.53 -1.32
CA GLN A 38 6.31 -12.26 -0.79
C GLN A 38 7.24 -11.70 -1.88
N SER A 39 8.18 -10.85 -1.49
CA SER A 39 9.28 -10.42 -2.35
C SER A 39 10.28 -11.55 -2.59
N GLY A 40 11.24 -11.34 -3.51
CA GLY A 40 12.35 -12.28 -3.74
C GLY A 40 13.21 -12.54 -2.49
N ASP A 41 13.20 -11.60 -1.52
CA ASP A 41 13.87 -11.75 -0.23
C ASP A 41 12.98 -12.44 0.84
N GLY A 42 11.78 -12.89 0.47
CA GLY A 42 10.84 -13.58 1.36
C GLY A 42 10.04 -12.65 2.29
N ASN A 43 10.12 -11.33 2.11
CA ASN A 43 9.37 -10.38 2.93
C ASN A 43 7.94 -10.25 2.44
N ARG A 44 6.98 -10.11 3.37
CA ARG A 44 5.56 -9.91 3.06
C ARG A 44 5.35 -8.63 2.23
N LEU A 45 4.50 -8.71 1.23
CA LEU A 45 4.07 -7.58 0.39
C LEU A 45 2.61 -7.22 0.69
N ILE A 46 2.35 -5.94 0.92
CA ILE A 46 0.98 -5.43 1.13
C ILE A 46 0.69 -4.35 0.08
N SER A 47 -0.38 -4.54 -0.69
CA SER A 47 -0.98 -3.50 -1.53
C SER A 47 -2.04 -2.74 -0.74
N ILE A 48 -2.12 -1.43 -0.95
CA ILE A 48 -3.21 -0.58 -0.50
C ILE A 48 -3.68 0.25 -1.69
N CYS A 49 -4.98 0.17 -2.00
CA CYS A 49 -5.52 0.68 -3.26
C CYS A 49 -6.92 1.25 -3.12
N HIS A 50 -7.17 2.42 -3.68
CA HIS A 50 -8.52 2.84 -4.02
C HIS A 50 -8.88 2.37 -5.43
N TYR A 51 -10.10 1.85 -5.60
CA TYR A 51 -10.64 1.50 -6.92
C TYR A 51 -11.75 2.45 -7.32
N GLY A 52 -11.61 3.03 -8.52
CA GLY A 52 -12.71 3.62 -9.27
C GLY A 52 -13.14 2.68 -10.41
N GLU A 53 -14.15 3.09 -11.17
CA GLU A 53 -14.58 2.41 -12.38
C GLU A 53 -14.47 3.36 -13.58
N GLN A 54 -14.06 2.87 -14.73
CA GLN A 54 -14.11 3.59 -16.00
C GLN A 54 -14.52 2.64 -17.11
N ASN A 55 -15.64 2.92 -17.78
CA ASN A 55 -16.19 2.07 -18.85
C ASN A 55 -16.41 0.60 -18.45
N GLY A 56 -16.70 0.33 -17.17
CA GLY A 56 -16.85 -1.02 -16.63
C GLY A 56 -15.54 -1.68 -16.17
N ASP A 57 -14.39 -1.06 -16.41
CA ASP A 57 -13.09 -1.53 -15.91
C ASP A 57 -12.78 -0.95 -14.53
N LEU A 58 -12.24 -1.77 -13.63
CA LEU A 58 -11.72 -1.31 -12.35
C LEU A 58 -10.38 -0.60 -12.54
N MET A 59 -10.27 0.60 -11.96
CA MET A 59 -9.14 1.52 -12.15
C MET A 59 -8.50 1.84 -10.80
N ARG A 60 -7.21 1.57 -10.64
CA ARG A 60 -6.45 1.88 -9.41
C ARG A 60 -6.20 3.38 -9.28
N ASN A 61 -6.54 3.99 -8.13
CA ASN A 61 -6.46 5.44 -7.92
C ASN A 61 -6.28 5.92 -6.45
N PRO A 62 -5.06 5.88 -5.90
CA PRO A 62 -3.90 5.14 -6.38
C PRO A 62 -3.84 3.72 -5.80
N ASP A 63 -2.95 2.90 -6.33
CA ASP A 63 -2.40 1.70 -5.69
C ASP A 63 -0.95 1.96 -5.25
N MET A 64 -0.59 1.47 -4.06
CA MET A 64 0.79 1.43 -3.59
C MET A 64 1.10 0.07 -2.99
N VAL A 65 2.27 -0.48 -3.33
CA VAL A 65 2.80 -1.71 -2.73
C VAL A 65 3.89 -1.37 -1.73
N PHE A 66 3.86 -2.03 -0.58
CA PHE A 66 4.86 -1.93 0.47
C PHE A 66 5.45 -3.30 0.78
N GLU A 67 6.75 -3.33 1.06
CA GLU A 67 7.43 -4.49 1.63
C GLU A 67 7.58 -4.34 3.14
N ILE A 68 7.18 -5.38 3.88
CA ILE A 68 7.22 -5.39 5.33
C ILE A 68 8.53 -6.06 5.80
N HIS A 69 9.42 -5.26 6.35
CA HIS A 69 10.67 -5.69 6.96
C HIS A 69 10.49 -5.95 8.45
N ALA A 70 10.83 -7.16 8.91
CA ALA A 70 10.88 -7.48 10.33
C ALA A 70 12.28 -7.17 10.88
N TRP A 71 12.54 -5.91 11.25
CA TRP A 71 13.82 -5.53 11.89
C TRP A 71 13.71 -5.51 13.41
N ALA A 72 14.54 -6.36 14.04
CA ALA A 72 14.80 -6.46 15.47
C ALA A 72 13.57 -6.70 16.36
N ASP A 73 12.62 -5.75 16.42
CA ASP A 73 11.38 -5.83 17.22
C ASP A 73 10.24 -4.93 16.70
N THR A 74 10.45 -4.14 15.63
CA THR A 74 9.42 -3.23 15.11
C THR A 74 9.34 -3.34 13.59
N PRO A 75 8.21 -3.77 13.02
CA PRO A 75 8.08 -3.88 11.59
C PRO A 75 8.18 -2.50 10.92
N ALA A 76 8.76 -2.47 9.73
CA ALA A 76 8.87 -1.29 8.89
C ALA A 76 8.31 -1.60 7.50
N ALA A 77 7.44 -0.75 6.98
CA ALA A 77 6.89 -0.89 5.64
C ALA A 77 7.57 0.10 4.70
N GLU A 78 8.35 -0.43 3.77
CA GLU A 78 9.04 0.33 2.74
C GLU A 78 8.18 0.39 1.47
N PRO A 79 7.90 1.58 0.89
CA PRO A 79 7.23 1.66 -0.40
C PRO A 79 8.07 0.98 -1.49
N LEU A 80 7.41 0.27 -2.40
CA LEU A 80 8.01 -0.35 -3.58
C LEU A 80 7.54 0.29 -4.89
N SER A 81 6.24 0.56 -4.99
CA SER A 81 5.63 1.04 -6.23
C SER A 81 4.45 1.99 -5.98
N PHE A 82 4.08 2.70 -7.04
CA PHE A 82 2.88 3.52 -7.14
C PHE A 82 2.25 3.31 -8.52
N ARG A 83 0.92 3.15 -8.55
CA ARG A 83 0.16 3.05 -9.79
C ARG A 83 -1.10 3.91 -9.75
N ASN A 84 -1.36 4.61 -10.85
CA ASN A 84 -2.62 5.32 -11.10
C ASN A 84 -3.07 5.08 -12.54
N ASP A 85 -4.16 4.33 -12.71
CA ASP A 85 -4.62 3.90 -14.03
C ASP A 85 -5.25 5.06 -14.82
N TYR A 86 -5.91 6.02 -14.17
CA TYR A 86 -6.48 7.21 -14.83
C TYR A 86 -5.40 8.13 -15.42
N MET A 87 -4.20 8.13 -14.83
CA MET A 87 -3.05 8.89 -15.31
C MET A 87 -2.13 8.08 -16.23
N GLY A 88 -2.38 6.78 -16.42
CA GLY A 88 -1.47 5.87 -17.13
C GLY A 88 -0.08 5.80 -16.51
N LEU A 89 0.03 5.96 -15.18
CA LEU A 89 1.30 6.06 -14.47
C LEU A 89 1.57 4.81 -13.64
N MET A 90 2.74 4.21 -13.86
CA MET A 90 3.32 3.14 -13.03
C MET A 90 4.76 3.51 -12.69
N GLN A 91 5.12 3.45 -11.42
CA GLN A 91 6.47 3.76 -10.93
C GLN A 91 6.94 2.67 -9.98
N GLU A 92 8.18 2.22 -10.17
CA GLU A 92 8.84 1.23 -9.31
C GLU A 92 10.17 1.80 -8.79
N ILE A 93 10.38 1.71 -7.48
CA ILE A 93 11.59 2.23 -6.82
C ILE A 93 12.82 1.42 -7.18
N TYR A 94 12.65 0.11 -7.35
CA TYR A 94 13.73 -0.83 -7.59
C TYR A 94 13.62 -1.44 -8.99
N ARG A 95 14.78 -1.79 -9.55
CA ARG A 95 14.85 -2.78 -10.64
C ARG A 95 15.15 -4.15 -10.06
N TYR A 96 14.68 -5.18 -10.73
CA TYR A 96 14.85 -6.57 -10.32
C TYR A 96 15.60 -7.35 -11.40
N ASP A 97 16.35 -8.38 -11.01
CA ASP A 97 16.85 -9.41 -11.93
C ASP A 97 15.79 -10.50 -12.18
N ASP A 98 16.14 -11.50 -12.97
CA ASP A 98 15.24 -12.60 -13.35
C ASP A 98 14.82 -13.48 -12.14
N ASP A 99 15.60 -13.45 -11.06
CA ASP A 99 15.31 -14.14 -9.80
C ASP A 99 14.46 -13.27 -8.83
N GLY A 100 14.08 -12.06 -9.26
CA GLY A 100 13.27 -11.13 -8.46
C GLY A 100 14.04 -10.39 -7.37
N LYS A 101 15.38 -10.38 -7.43
CA LYS A 101 16.23 -9.69 -6.46
C LYS A 101 16.44 -8.24 -6.87
N LYS A 102 16.39 -7.32 -5.91
CA LYS A 102 16.64 -5.89 -6.14
C LYS A 102 18.08 -5.66 -6.60
N THR A 103 18.26 -5.07 -7.78
CA THR A 103 19.58 -4.78 -8.36
C THR A 103 19.96 -3.30 -8.29
N HIS A 104 18.98 -2.41 -8.40
CA HIS A 104 19.21 -0.96 -8.41
C HIS A 104 18.08 -0.24 -7.67
N VAL A 105 18.41 0.87 -7.02
CA VAL A 105 17.44 1.73 -6.34
C VAL A 105 17.41 3.11 -6.99
N ASN A 106 16.22 3.67 -7.18
CA ASN A 106 16.02 5.08 -7.50
C ASN A 106 15.77 5.86 -6.19
N PRO A 107 16.81 6.47 -5.58
CA PRO A 107 16.68 7.11 -4.26
C PRO A 107 15.75 8.33 -4.27
N LYS A 108 15.70 9.06 -5.40
CA LYS A 108 14.79 10.21 -5.56
C LYS A 108 13.34 9.75 -5.53
N LEU A 109 12.99 8.76 -6.35
CA LEU A 109 11.63 8.20 -6.39
C LEU A 109 11.23 7.61 -5.03
N LYS A 110 12.16 6.93 -4.34
CA LYS A 110 11.94 6.41 -2.99
C LYS A 110 11.52 7.51 -2.01
N GLN A 111 12.20 8.66 -2.04
CA GLN A 111 11.87 9.81 -1.20
C GLN A 111 10.50 10.41 -1.58
N GLU A 112 10.21 10.51 -2.88
CA GLU A 112 8.93 11.02 -3.39
C GLU A 112 7.76 10.15 -2.96
N LEU A 113 7.83 8.82 -3.20
CA LEU A 113 6.76 7.89 -2.82
C LEU A 113 6.60 7.77 -1.29
N THR A 114 7.70 7.89 -0.54
CA THR A 114 7.62 7.96 0.94
C THR A 114 6.88 9.21 1.40
N SER A 115 7.15 10.36 0.77
CA SER A 115 6.50 11.62 1.10
C SER A 115 5.01 11.59 0.71
N PHE A 116 4.71 11.02 -0.45
CA PHE A 116 3.33 10.80 -0.89
C PHE A 116 2.57 9.90 0.10
N ALA A 117 3.12 8.72 0.43
CA ALA A 117 2.49 7.77 1.35
C ALA A 117 2.21 8.41 2.73
N LYS A 118 3.13 9.25 3.22
CA LYS A 118 2.94 9.98 4.48
C LYS A 118 1.72 10.90 4.42
N THR A 119 1.61 11.71 3.37
CA THR A 119 0.45 12.60 3.19
C THR A 119 -0.82 11.79 2.98
N TRP A 120 -0.77 10.74 2.17
CA TRP A 120 -1.95 9.93 1.86
C TRP A 120 -2.47 9.19 3.09
N PHE A 121 -1.61 8.60 3.92
CA PHE A 121 -2.06 7.91 5.14
C PHE A 121 -2.66 8.88 6.16
N GLN A 122 -2.17 10.12 6.22
CA GLN A 122 -2.82 11.18 6.99
C GLN A 122 -4.22 11.50 6.43
N ASN A 123 -4.36 11.60 5.11
CA ASN A 123 -5.67 11.79 4.48
C ASN A 123 -6.62 10.60 4.75
N LEU A 124 -6.15 9.36 4.64
CA LEU A 124 -6.96 8.18 4.94
C LEU A 124 -7.49 8.20 6.38
N LYS A 125 -6.65 8.63 7.32
CA LYS A 125 -7.07 8.87 8.71
C LYS A 125 -8.16 9.94 8.79
N ASP A 126 -7.91 11.12 8.24
CA ASP A 126 -8.82 12.27 8.31
C ASP A 126 -10.15 12.00 7.58
N GLN A 127 -10.14 11.16 6.55
CA GLN A 127 -11.31 10.68 5.82
C GLN A 127 -12.09 9.60 6.55
N GLY A 128 -11.57 9.02 7.64
CA GLY A 128 -12.30 8.04 8.44
C GLY A 128 -11.92 6.58 8.23
N PHE A 129 -11.01 6.26 7.30
CA PHE A 129 -10.66 4.86 7.00
C PHE A 129 -9.95 4.15 8.15
N LEU A 130 -9.33 4.91 9.06
CA LEU A 130 -8.62 4.39 10.24
C LEU A 130 -9.45 4.52 11.54
N HIS A 131 -10.77 4.71 11.41
CA HIS A 131 -11.71 4.90 12.51
C HIS A 131 -12.86 3.90 12.44
N ASP A 132 -13.60 3.73 13.54
CA ASP A 132 -14.71 2.77 13.67
C ASP A 132 -15.91 3.06 12.74
N ILE A 133 -15.89 4.20 12.05
CA ILE A 133 -16.90 4.55 11.04
C ILE A 133 -16.68 3.83 9.70
N ALA A 134 -15.49 3.28 9.45
CA ALA A 134 -15.20 2.52 8.25
C ALA A 134 -15.87 1.14 8.32
N ILE A 135 -16.69 0.83 7.32
CA ILE A 135 -17.28 -0.50 7.18
C ILE A 135 -16.21 -1.42 6.61
N ARG A 136 -15.84 -2.46 7.36
CA ARG A 136 -14.85 -3.46 6.97
C ARG A 136 -15.54 -4.71 6.43
N GLU A 137 -15.16 -5.09 5.23
CA GLU A 137 -15.54 -6.34 4.59
C GLU A 137 -14.30 -7.21 4.37
N ARG A 138 -14.40 -8.50 4.72
CA ARG A 138 -13.36 -9.48 4.42
C ARG A 138 -13.59 -10.05 3.04
N LEU A 139 -12.56 -10.06 2.22
CA LEU A 139 -12.59 -10.66 0.89
C LEU A 139 -11.93 -12.04 1.03
N THR A 140 -12.76 -13.08 1.06
CA THR A 140 -12.35 -14.49 1.19
C THR A 140 -12.36 -15.21 -0.14
#